data_AF-A0A3C0B644-F1
#
_entry.id   AF-A0A3C0B644-F1
#
_cell.length_a   1.000
_cell.length_b   1.000
_cell.length_c   1.000
_cell.angle_alpha   90.00
_cell.angle_beta   90.00
_cell.angle_gamma   90.00
#
_symmetry.space_group_name_H-M   'P 1'
#
loop_
_entity.id
_entity.type
_entity.pdbx_description
1 polymer ?
#
loop_
_entity_poly.entity_id
_entity_poly.type
_entity_poly.pdbx_seq_one_letter_code
_entity_poly.pdbx_strand_id
1 'polypeptide(L)'
;GTVDDYSPRDAVKYRHFTTLEGIMEKEDPAIYDYVVEPKLKALYREKDYGRYGASDGTMHVCFTASNHTTGGNSGSPILNADGHLLGINFDRNWEGTMSDLMYDPDQCRNISIDIRYCLFIVDKFAGAGHLISEMSIAE
;
A
#
# COMPACT_ATOMS: atom_id res chain seq x y z
N GLY A 1 16.04 2.29 -0.57
CA GLY A 1 15.89 2.18 -2.03
C GLY A 1 15.04 3.33 -2.50
N THR A 2 14.34 3.13 -3.61
CA THR A 2 13.41 4.08 -4.23
C THR A 2 12.11 3.36 -4.53
N VAL A 3 10.99 4.09 -4.50
CA VAL A 3 9.71 3.60 -5.01
C VAL A 3 9.88 3.34 -6.50
N ASP A 4 9.60 2.12 -6.96
CA ASP A 4 9.90 1.72 -8.33
C ASP A 4 9.00 0.60 -8.85
N ASP A 5 8.76 0.64 -10.16
CA ASP A 5 8.07 -0.39 -10.92
C ASP A 5 8.98 -1.63 -11.05
N TYR A 6 8.45 -2.74 -11.56
CA TYR A 6 9.29 -3.85 -12.02
C TYR A 6 8.61 -4.67 -13.12
N SER A 7 9.41 -5.47 -13.83
CA SER A 7 8.96 -6.37 -14.89
C SER A 7 9.24 -7.81 -14.50
N PRO A 8 8.21 -8.58 -14.10
CA PRO A 8 8.39 -9.97 -13.65
C PRO A 8 8.70 -10.93 -14.80
N ARG A 9 8.33 -10.55 -16.04
CA ARG A 9 8.52 -11.33 -17.26
C ARG A 9 8.33 -10.46 -18.49
N ASP A 10 8.64 -11.01 -19.65
CA ASP A 10 8.49 -10.35 -20.95
C ASP A 10 7.08 -9.77 -21.15
N ALA A 11 7.02 -8.56 -21.72
CA ALA A 11 5.82 -7.78 -22.00
C ALA A 11 4.88 -7.48 -20.81
N VAL A 12 5.31 -7.75 -19.56
CA VAL A 12 4.53 -7.44 -18.35
C VAL A 12 5.26 -6.41 -17.50
N LYS A 13 4.54 -5.38 -17.08
CA LYS A 13 5.05 -4.36 -16.16
C LYS A 13 4.08 -4.18 -15.00
N TYR A 14 4.59 -4.35 -13.78
CA TYR A 14 3.85 -4.04 -12.56
C TYR A 14 4.24 -2.63 -12.12
N ARG A 15 3.22 -1.80 -11.90
CA ARG A 15 3.40 -0.46 -11.37
C ARG A 15 3.73 -0.52 -9.88
N HIS A 16 4.47 0.49 -9.43
CA HIS A 16 4.92 0.62 -8.04
C HIS A 16 3.79 0.87 -7.03
N PHE A 17 2.54 1.03 -7.46
CA PHE A 17 1.41 1.26 -6.56
C PHE A 17 0.17 0.50 -7.02
N THR A 18 -0.73 0.25 -6.07
CA THR A 18 -2.08 -0.27 -6.29
C THR A 18 -3.12 0.71 -5.80
N THR A 19 -4.37 0.53 -6.23
CA THR A 19 -5.49 1.40 -5.82
C THR A 19 -6.63 0.59 -5.22
N LEU A 20 -7.58 1.30 -4.58
CA LEU A 20 -8.79 0.72 -4.02
C LEU A 20 -9.69 0.10 -5.09
N GLU A 21 -9.59 0.55 -6.34
CA GLU A 21 -10.20 -0.12 -7.51
C GLU A 21 -9.79 -1.59 -7.58
N GLY A 22 -8.50 -1.89 -7.40
CA GLY A 22 -8.00 -3.26 -7.46
C GLY A 22 -8.49 -4.16 -6.32
N ILE A 23 -9.00 -3.59 -5.22
CA ILE A 23 -9.73 -4.36 -4.20
C ILE A 23 -11.13 -4.71 -4.72
N MET A 24 -11.81 -3.77 -5.39
CA MET A 24 -13.13 -3.98 -5.97
C MET A 24 -13.10 -4.98 -7.14
N GLU A 25 -12.08 -4.91 -7.99
CA GLU A 25 -11.84 -5.88 -9.07
C GLU A 25 -11.65 -7.31 -8.55
N LYS A 26 -11.14 -7.46 -7.33
CA LYS A 26 -10.89 -8.74 -6.67
C LYS A 26 -12.06 -9.23 -5.82
N GLU A 27 -13.09 -8.41 -5.59
CA GLU A 27 -14.20 -8.78 -4.71
C GLU A 27 -14.86 -10.08 -5.21
N ASP A 28 -14.96 -11.06 -4.32
CA ASP A 28 -15.76 -12.26 -4.52
C ASP A 28 -16.42 -12.68 -3.19
N PRO A 29 -17.73 -12.43 -2.99
CA PRO A 29 -18.43 -12.80 -1.77
C PRO A 29 -18.47 -14.31 -1.48
N ALA A 30 -18.16 -15.15 -2.48
CA ALA A 30 -18.08 -16.60 -2.30
C ALA A 30 -16.71 -17.05 -1.75
N ILE A 31 -15.68 -16.20 -1.80
CA ILE A 31 -14.33 -16.48 -1.32
C ILE A 31 -14.05 -15.60 -0.10
N TYR A 32 -13.91 -16.21 1.08
CA TYR A 32 -13.70 -15.50 2.35
C TYR A 32 -12.58 -14.44 2.28
N ASP A 33 -11.44 -14.77 1.66
CA ASP A 33 -10.29 -13.87 1.53
C ASP A 33 -10.54 -12.63 0.66
N TYR A 34 -11.60 -12.66 -0.16
CA TYR A 34 -11.97 -11.62 -1.11
C TYR A 34 -13.32 -10.95 -0.79
N VAL A 35 -13.85 -11.16 0.41
CA VAL A 35 -15.03 -10.43 0.89
C VAL A 35 -14.65 -8.97 1.18
N VAL A 36 -15.41 -8.02 0.62
CA VAL A 36 -15.23 -6.58 0.87
C VAL A 36 -16.39 -6.04 1.70
N GLU A 37 -16.05 -5.37 2.80
CA GLU A 37 -17.03 -4.78 3.72
C GLU A 37 -17.94 -3.74 3.04
N PRO A 38 -19.27 -3.73 3.29
CA PRO A 38 -20.19 -2.81 2.64
C PRO A 38 -19.82 -1.33 2.81
N LYS A 39 -19.24 -0.96 3.96
CA LYS A 39 -18.80 0.42 4.22
C LYS A 39 -17.65 0.84 3.31
N LEU A 40 -16.67 -0.05 3.06
CA LEU A 40 -15.55 0.25 2.16
C LEU A 40 -16.04 0.41 0.72
N LYS A 41 -17.00 -0.42 0.30
CA LYS A 41 -17.67 -0.29 -1.01
C LYS A 41 -18.42 1.04 -1.15
N ALA A 42 -19.11 1.49 -0.10
CA ALA A 42 -19.79 2.78 -0.11
C ALA A 42 -18.80 3.94 -0.28
N LEU A 43 -17.73 3.97 0.52
CA LEU A 43 -16.68 4.99 0.43
C LEU A 43 -16.03 5.02 -0.95
N TYR A 44 -15.77 3.85 -1.55
CA TYR A 44 -15.25 3.73 -2.91
C TYR A 44 -16.23 4.31 -3.95
N ARG A 45 -17.51 3.92 -3.92
CA ARG A 45 -18.53 4.40 -4.89
C ARG A 45 -18.76 5.91 -4.80
N GLU A 46 -18.74 6.45 -3.59
CA GLU A 46 -18.92 7.88 -3.32
C GLU A 46 -17.63 8.68 -3.55
N LYS A 47 -16.49 8.00 -3.72
CA LYS A 47 -15.15 8.59 -3.76
C LYS A 47 -14.87 9.50 -2.56
N ASP A 48 -15.38 9.14 -1.38
CA ASP A 48 -15.20 9.92 -0.15
C ASP A 48 -13.81 9.65 0.48
N TYR A 49 -12.77 10.02 -0.27
CA TYR A 49 -11.37 9.84 0.12
C TYR A 49 -10.82 10.99 0.95
N GLY A 50 -11.50 12.15 0.95
CA GLY A 50 -11.04 13.36 1.62
C GLY A 50 -9.59 13.72 1.24
N ARG A 51 -8.78 14.05 2.25
CA ARG A 51 -7.36 14.42 2.10
C ARG A 51 -6.42 13.27 1.76
N TYR A 52 -6.91 12.02 1.78
CA TYR A 52 -6.09 10.83 1.58
C TYR A 52 -6.07 10.38 0.12
N GLY A 53 -6.98 10.89 -0.71
CA GLY A 53 -6.99 10.64 -2.15
C GLY A 53 -5.72 11.18 -2.82
N ALA A 54 -5.24 10.45 -3.82
CA ALA A 54 -4.19 10.92 -4.71
C ALA A 54 -4.71 12.05 -5.61
N SER A 55 -3.79 12.81 -6.21
CA SER A 55 -4.11 13.94 -7.08
C SER A 55 -4.89 13.56 -8.34
N ASP A 56 -4.85 12.29 -8.74
CA ASP A 56 -5.63 11.73 -9.84
C ASP A 56 -7.05 11.29 -9.43
N GLY A 57 -7.43 11.50 -8.17
CA GLY A 57 -8.73 11.13 -7.62
C GLY A 57 -8.86 9.66 -7.23
N THR A 58 -7.78 8.89 -7.24
CA THR A 58 -7.77 7.48 -6.79
C THR A 58 -7.34 7.37 -5.33
N MET A 59 -7.71 6.26 -4.68
CA MET A 59 -7.19 5.89 -3.36
C MET A 59 -6.06 4.89 -3.55
N HIS A 60 -4.81 5.30 -3.35
CA HIS A 60 -3.66 4.38 -3.35
C HIS A 60 -3.73 3.48 -2.12
N VAL A 61 -3.40 2.19 -2.26
CA VAL A 61 -3.54 1.18 -1.19
C VAL A 61 -2.18 0.69 -0.72
N CYS A 62 -1.39 0.13 -1.64
CA CYS A 62 -0.04 -0.35 -1.37
C CYS A 62 0.93 0.21 -2.40
N PHE A 63 2.22 0.14 -2.07
CA PHE A 63 3.30 0.44 -3.00
C PHE A 63 4.50 -0.48 -2.80
N THR A 64 5.39 -0.51 -3.80
CA THR A 64 6.64 -1.25 -3.77
C THR A 64 7.86 -0.33 -3.86
N ALA A 65 8.95 -0.75 -3.23
CA ALA A 65 10.24 -0.08 -3.34
C ALA A 65 11.39 -1.09 -3.42
N SER A 66 12.56 -0.62 -3.86
CA SER A 66 13.80 -1.40 -3.95
C SER A 66 14.55 -1.51 -2.62
N ASN A 67 13.83 -1.57 -1.49
CA ASN A 67 14.44 -1.77 -0.18
C ASN A 67 14.69 -3.27 0.03
N HIS A 68 15.87 -3.65 0.53
CA HIS A 68 16.18 -5.03 0.87
C HIS A 68 15.59 -5.35 2.25
N THR A 69 14.54 -6.17 2.27
CA THR A 69 13.87 -6.61 3.49
C THR A 69 13.88 -8.13 3.61
N THR A 70 13.61 -8.63 4.81
CA THR A 70 13.39 -10.05 5.11
C THR A 70 12.42 -10.25 6.29
N GLY A 71 12.22 -11.49 6.73
CA GLY A 71 11.49 -11.81 7.95
C GLY A 71 12.06 -11.04 9.14
N GLY A 72 11.18 -10.34 9.87
CA GLY A 72 11.55 -9.39 10.92
C GLY A 72 11.36 -7.92 10.53
N ASN A 73 11.20 -7.61 9.23
CA ASN A 73 10.89 -6.25 8.78
C ASN A 73 9.38 -5.92 8.75
N SER A 74 8.49 -6.86 9.09
CA SER A 74 7.05 -6.56 9.19
C SER A 74 6.81 -5.47 10.23
N GLY A 75 6.09 -4.41 9.85
CA GLY A 75 5.86 -3.22 10.67
C GLY A 75 6.93 -2.15 10.56
N SER A 76 7.98 -2.34 9.74
CA SER A 76 9.04 -1.33 9.60
C SER A 76 8.49 -0.04 8.97
N PRO A 77 8.85 1.15 9.49
CA PRO A 77 8.45 2.41 8.88
C PRO A 77 9.21 2.66 7.58
N ILE A 78 8.50 3.08 6.54
CA ILE A 78 9.09 3.61 5.31
C ILE A 78 9.07 5.13 5.39
N LEU A 79 10.25 5.76 5.36
CA LEU A 79 10.40 7.20 5.51
C LEU A 79 10.76 7.86 4.16
N ASN A 80 10.29 9.09 3.96
CA ASN A 80 10.75 9.94 2.86
C ASN A 80 12.12 10.56 3.16
N ALA A 81 12.63 11.40 2.25
CA ALA A 81 13.92 12.07 2.38
C ALA A 81 14.03 12.99 3.62
N ASP A 82 12.89 13.50 4.11
CA ASP A 82 12.79 14.39 5.27
C ASP A 82 12.49 13.63 6.58
N GLY A 83 12.39 12.30 6.54
CA GLY A 83 12.10 11.47 7.71
C GLY A 83 10.62 11.33 8.05
N HIS A 84 9.70 11.78 7.19
CA HIS A 84 8.25 11.58 7.38
C HIS A 84 7.81 10.18 6.94
N LEU A 85 6.87 9.59 7.68
CA LEU A 85 6.32 8.27 7.37
C LEU A 85 5.49 8.29 6.08
N LEU A 86 5.87 7.47 5.11
CA LEU A 86 5.15 7.26 3.84
C LEU A 86 4.39 5.94 3.78
N GLY A 87 4.80 4.95 4.57
CA GLY A 87 4.18 3.64 4.55
C GLY A 87 4.71 2.71 5.62
N ILE A 88 4.10 1.53 5.71
CA ILE A 88 4.48 0.50 6.67
C ILE A 88 4.75 -0.79 5.89
N ASN A 89 5.97 -1.31 6.02
CA ASN A 89 6.36 -2.54 5.34
C ASN A 89 5.62 -3.74 5.93
N PHE A 90 5.11 -4.64 5.08
CA PHE A 90 4.50 -5.87 5.55
C PHE A 90 4.98 -7.13 4.83
N ASP A 91 5.49 -7.03 3.60
CA ASP A 91 5.86 -8.23 2.83
C ASP A 91 6.93 -7.96 1.75
N ARG A 92 7.18 -8.96 0.90
CA ARG A 92 8.07 -8.96 -0.27
C ARG A 92 7.36 -9.58 -1.46
N ASN A 93 7.75 -9.18 -2.67
CA ASN A 93 7.20 -9.78 -3.88
C ASN A 93 7.69 -11.21 -4.09
N TRP A 94 6.96 -11.94 -4.94
CA TRP A 94 7.23 -13.35 -5.24
C TRP A 94 8.64 -13.58 -5.79
N GLU A 95 9.05 -12.77 -6.78
CA GLU A 95 10.38 -12.86 -7.41
C GLU A 95 11.52 -12.54 -6.43
N GLY A 96 11.24 -11.72 -5.41
CA GLY A 96 12.22 -11.31 -4.38
C GLY A 96 12.38 -12.29 -3.21
N THR A 97 11.68 -13.44 -3.20
CA THR A 97 11.77 -14.43 -2.11
C THR A 97 13.19 -14.98 -1.91
N MET A 98 14.01 -15.01 -2.97
CA MET A 98 15.41 -15.41 -2.92
C MET A 98 16.37 -14.39 -2.28
N SER A 99 15.88 -13.19 -1.93
CA SER A 99 16.71 -12.08 -1.43
C SER A 99 17.42 -12.35 -0.10
N ASP A 100 17.04 -13.41 0.62
CA ASP A 100 17.75 -13.89 1.81
C ASP A 100 19.14 -14.46 1.47
N LEU A 101 19.33 -14.90 0.22
CA LEU A 101 20.59 -15.44 -0.29
C LEU A 101 21.27 -14.48 -1.28
N MET A 102 20.51 -13.91 -2.21
CA MET A 102 21.04 -13.00 -3.22
C MET A 102 20.00 -11.95 -3.59
N TYR A 103 20.37 -10.68 -3.40
CA TYR A 103 19.56 -9.55 -3.78
C TYR A 103 19.75 -9.22 -5.26
N ASP A 104 18.66 -9.23 -6.03
CA ASP A 104 18.59 -8.75 -7.40
C ASP A 104 17.82 -7.41 -7.43
N PRO A 105 18.49 -6.27 -7.74
CA PRO A 105 17.84 -4.97 -7.78
C PRO A 105 16.73 -4.85 -8.83
N ASP A 106 16.73 -5.68 -9.88
CA ASP A 106 15.73 -5.62 -10.95
C ASP A 106 14.42 -6.34 -10.57
N GLN A 107 14.49 -7.28 -9.62
CA GLN A 107 13.37 -8.15 -9.26
C GLN A 107 12.92 -8.00 -7.80
N CYS A 108 13.82 -7.70 -6.86
CA CYS A 108 13.49 -7.66 -5.44
C CYS A 108 12.73 -6.38 -5.09
N ARG A 109 11.54 -6.54 -4.53
CA ARG A 109 10.69 -5.43 -4.06
C ARG A 109 10.13 -5.74 -2.69
N ASN A 110 10.21 -4.79 -1.77
CA ASN A 110 9.42 -4.83 -0.55
C ASN A 110 8.01 -4.31 -0.84
N ILE A 111 7.01 -4.79 -0.11
CA ILE A 111 5.60 -4.40 -0.24
C ILE A 111 5.19 -3.67 1.04
N SER A 112 4.62 -2.48 0.87
CA SER A 112 4.21 -1.61 1.96
C SER A 112 2.79 -1.10 1.75
N ILE A 113 2.06 -0.91 2.85
CA ILE A 113 0.80 -0.15 2.81
C ILE A 113 1.13 1.34 2.65
N ASP A 114 0.36 2.05 1.82
CA ASP A 114 0.44 3.50 1.71
C ASP A 114 -0.13 4.14 2.98
N ILE A 115 0.60 5.07 3.60
CA ILE A 115 0.15 5.68 4.86
C ILE A 115 -1.19 6.41 4.69
N ARG A 116 -1.48 6.92 3.49
CA ARG A 116 -2.78 7.55 3.19
C ARG A 116 -3.92 6.56 3.30
N TYR A 117 -3.75 5.32 2.83
CA TYR A 117 -4.76 4.28 2.97
C TYR A 117 -4.98 3.90 4.44
N CYS A 118 -3.89 3.78 5.20
CA CYS A 118 -3.97 3.52 6.64
C CYS A 118 -4.79 4.60 7.36
N LEU A 119 -4.48 5.87 7.12
CA LEU A 119 -5.21 6.99 7.72
C LEU A 119 -6.66 7.09 7.20
N PHE A 120 -6.90 6.80 5.91
CA PHE A 120 -8.25 6.70 5.35
C PHE A 120 -9.09 5.64 6.06
N ILE A 121 -8.52 4.46 6.36
CA ILE A 121 -9.22 3.43 7.11
C ILE A 121 -9.51 3.88 8.54
N VAL A 122 -8.54 4.49 9.22
CA VAL A 122 -8.73 5.00 10.60
C VAL A 122 -9.82 6.09 10.64
N ASP A 123 -9.80 7.03 9.71
CA ASP A 123 -10.71 8.17 9.67
C ASP A 123 -12.08 7.79 9.09
N LYS A 124 -12.13 7.49 7.78
CA LYS A 124 -13.38 7.31 7.04
C LYS A 124 -14.06 5.98 7.34
N PHE A 125 -13.28 4.89 7.38
CA PHE A 125 -13.84 3.57 7.60
C PHE A 125 -14.15 3.30 9.09
N ALA A 126 -13.25 3.65 10.01
CA ALA A 126 -13.46 3.38 11.44
C ALA A 126 -14.13 4.54 12.20
N GLY A 127 -14.10 5.76 11.69
CA GLY A 127 -14.62 6.94 12.40
C GLY A 127 -13.75 7.35 13.59
N ALA A 128 -12.48 6.94 13.61
CA ALA A 128 -11.56 7.13 14.74
C ALA A 128 -10.70 8.40 14.57
N GLY A 129 -11.33 9.52 14.21
CA GLY A 129 -10.63 10.80 13.94
C GLY A 129 -9.81 11.35 15.12
N HIS A 130 -10.08 10.90 16.34
CA HIS A 130 -9.26 11.26 17.52
C HIS A 130 -7.80 10.77 17.39
N LEU A 131 -7.55 9.63 16.74
CA LEU A 131 -6.20 9.12 16.47
C LEU A 131 -5.48 9.98 15.43
N ILE A 132 -6.23 10.49 14.45
CA ILE A 132 -5.68 11.42 13.45
C ILE A 132 -5.25 12.73 14.12
N SER A 133 -6.06 13.24 15.05
CA SER A 133 -5.75 14.46 15.81
C SER A 133 -4.54 14.34 16.75
N GLU A 134 -4.14 13.12 17.11
CA GLU A 134 -2.94 12.87 17.91
C GLU A 134 -1.65 12.96 17.07
N MET A 135 -1.76 12.78 15.76
CA MET A 135 -0.62 12.76 14.84
C MET A 135 -0.28 14.16 14.32
N SER A 136 1.00 14.38 14.01
CA SER A 136 1.44 15.53 13.23
C SER A 136 1.57 15.13 11.76
N ILE A 137 0.68 15.64 10.91
CA ILE A 137 0.68 15.33 9.48
C ILE A 137 1.41 16.45 8.72
N ALA A 138 2.50 16.09 8.05
CA ALA A 138 3.19 16.97 7.11
C ALA A 138 2.42 16.98 5.77
N GLU A 139 2.31 18.16 5.16
CA GLU A 139 1.66 18.38 3.85
C GLU A 139 2.69 18.50 2.73
#